data_AF-A0AAC8VTW0-F1
#
_entry.id   AF-A0AAC8VTW0-F1
#
_cell.length_a   1.000
_cell.length_b   1.000
_cell.length_c   1.000
_cell.angle_alpha   90.00
_cell.angle_beta   90.00
_cell.angle_gamma   90.00
#
_symmetry.space_group_name_H-M   'P 1'
#
loop_
_entity.id
_entity.type
_entity.pdbx_description
1 polymer ?
#
loop_
_entity_poly.entity_id
_entity_poly.type
_entity_poly.pdbx_seq_one_letter_code
_entity_poly.pdbx_strand_id
1 'polypeptide(L)'
;MPPIDRLISATRLNVTARVTPKLYETTILRLKFIAEQLGLPLDVKVVYSSSRRVEHVTVSGMVWLIYDQYLGQTMNMLNRLFIEAEDARPSLVYLHKVLAERLVEVGQFANALHCASAYHSSREVLRSRSSDYAWRNVLTKTHERFLLYHEFGHRIFSNPALMPVKREHVQFLIQHQAQVTRRPLKAILRAMRKAPSAARHHQNLKAAIRDLRLEYESEEGRHFRQAQLSSLAQSQTEEEVFCDVFASDFVLIEALNDGDDLIEVLRALYVGFYHLQALEYLRRFPSLTSDSTDWLTDNMPHIQLRSHCLRAHLIFLYQTELRVKQQLDDNLVADKVRAFEIQLMEDQKRHYDVIYDSAIRLCYSLRLNDKLPELGRETMATLQAGLQDSQSASTQLPTDDELRKIILILTGWLP
;
A
#
# COMPACT_ATOMS: atom_id res chain seq x y z
N MET A 1 -23.44 24.59 -0.09
CA MET A 1 -22.47 23.46 -0.18
C MET A 1 -22.44 22.74 1.16
N PRO A 2 -22.71 21.42 1.23
CA PRO A 2 -22.60 20.63 2.45
C PRO A 2 -21.27 20.86 3.20
N PRO A 3 -21.23 20.78 4.54
CA PRO A 3 -20.01 20.97 5.33
C PRO A 3 -18.83 20.08 4.88
N ILE A 4 -19.09 18.81 4.56
CA ILE A 4 -18.07 17.87 4.09
C ILE A 4 -17.45 18.30 2.75
N ASP A 5 -18.26 18.83 1.82
CA ASP A 5 -17.77 19.30 0.53
C ASP A 5 -16.85 20.53 0.71
N ARG A 6 -17.12 21.40 1.70
CA ARG A 6 -16.23 22.52 2.06
C ARG A 6 -14.88 22.03 2.57
N LEU A 7 -14.88 21.02 3.45
CA LEU A 7 -13.64 20.42 3.95
C LEU A 7 -12.83 19.81 2.79
N ILE A 8 -13.49 19.06 1.89
CA ILE A 8 -12.81 18.43 0.76
C ILE A 8 -12.20 19.51 -0.15
N SER A 9 -12.97 20.51 -0.57
CA SER A 9 -12.47 21.60 -1.42
C SER A 9 -11.35 22.42 -0.78
N ALA A 10 -11.35 22.57 0.56
CA ALA A 10 -10.32 23.32 1.27
C ALA A 10 -9.02 22.52 1.48
N THR A 11 -9.12 21.19 1.57
CA THR A 11 -7.97 20.35 1.94
C THR A 11 -7.27 19.69 0.76
N ARG A 12 -7.90 19.63 -0.41
CA ARG A 12 -7.31 18.99 -1.60
C ARG A 12 -7.93 19.48 -2.90
N LEU A 13 -7.18 19.27 -3.98
CA LEU A 13 -7.69 19.45 -5.34
C LEU A 13 -8.59 18.25 -5.70
N ASN A 14 -9.89 18.51 -5.92
CA ASN A 14 -10.91 17.50 -6.17
C ASN A 14 -11.57 17.69 -7.53
N VAL A 15 -11.65 16.63 -8.34
CA VAL A 15 -12.25 16.67 -9.70
C VAL A 15 -13.57 15.91 -9.69
N THR A 16 -14.64 16.57 -9.26
CA THR A 16 -15.97 15.95 -9.07
C THR A 16 -16.51 15.25 -10.33
N ALA A 17 -16.20 15.76 -11.52
CA ALA A 17 -16.62 15.18 -12.80
C ALA A 17 -16.04 13.78 -13.08
N ARG A 18 -14.96 13.37 -12.39
CA ARG A 18 -14.33 12.04 -12.54
C ARG A 18 -14.81 11.02 -11.52
N VAL A 19 -15.65 11.42 -10.56
CA VAL A 19 -16.18 10.54 -9.52
C VAL A 19 -17.29 9.66 -10.11
N THR A 20 -17.24 8.37 -9.82
CA THR A 20 -18.23 7.38 -10.26
C THR A 20 -18.81 6.64 -9.03
N PRO A 21 -19.69 7.27 -8.23
CA PRO A 21 -20.14 6.70 -6.95
C PRO A 21 -20.85 5.36 -7.08
N LYS A 22 -21.52 5.11 -8.22
CA LYS A 22 -22.26 3.87 -8.48
C LYS A 22 -21.39 2.61 -8.42
N LEU A 23 -20.08 2.71 -8.68
CA LEU A 23 -19.17 1.57 -8.56
C LEU A 23 -19.05 1.06 -7.11
N TYR A 24 -19.33 1.93 -6.13
CA TYR A 24 -19.12 1.66 -4.72
C TYR A 24 -20.43 1.45 -3.94
N GLU A 25 -21.58 1.56 -4.60
CA GLU A 25 -22.89 1.58 -3.94
C GLU A 25 -23.13 0.36 -3.06
N THR A 26 -22.88 -0.85 -3.56
CA THR A 26 -23.05 -2.10 -2.80
C THR A 26 -22.17 -2.13 -1.55
N THR A 27 -20.88 -1.80 -1.68
CA THR A 27 -19.95 -1.79 -0.53
C THR A 27 -20.36 -0.72 0.48
N ILE A 28 -20.76 0.47 0.02
CA ILE A 28 -21.22 1.56 0.88
C ILE A 28 -22.49 1.18 1.65
N LEU A 29 -23.46 0.54 0.99
CA LEU A 29 -24.70 0.08 1.63
C LEU A 29 -24.41 -0.96 2.71
N ARG A 30 -23.53 -1.93 2.43
CA ARG A 30 -23.10 -2.94 3.42
C ARG A 30 -22.39 -2.30 4.60
N LEU A 31 -21.47 -1.38 4.34
CA LEU A 31 -20.72 -0.68 5.38
C LEU A 31 -21.63 0.19 6.27
N LYS A 32 -22.60 0.90 5.67
CA LYS A 32 -23.63 1.64 6.42
C LYS A 32 -24.52 0.72 7.26
N PHE A 33 -24.92 -0.43 6.71
CA PHE A 33 -25.70 -1.41 7.45
C PHE A 33 -24.94 -1.93 8.68
N ILE A 34 -23.66 -2.31 8.53
CA ILE A 34 -22.81 -2.74 9.65
C ILE A 34 -22.68 -1.62 10.68
N ALA A 35 -22.43 -0.40 10.22
CA ALA A 35 -22.29 0.77 11.07
C ALA A 35 -23.56 1.04 11.91
N GLU A 36 -24.74 0.90 11.32
CA GLU A 36 -26.03 0.99 12.01
C GLU A 36 -26.21 -0.12 13.05
N GLN A 37 -25.90 -1.37 12.72
CA GLN A 37 -25.98 -2.50 13.65
C GLN A 37 -25.06 -2.34 14.87
N LEU A 38 -23.95 -1.64 14.71
CA LEU A 38 -23.00 -1.35 15.79
C LEU A 38 -23.30 -0.05 16.55
N GLY A 39 -24.34 0.70 16.17
CA GLY A 39 -24.65 2.00 16.77
C GLY A 39 -23.58 3.06 16.48
N LEU A 40 -22.88 2.94 15.35
CA LEU A 40 -21.81 3.83 14.92
C LEU A 40 -22.25 4.57 13.64
N PRO A 41 -23.13 5.58 13.71
CA PRO A 41 -23.64 6.24 12.51
C PRO A 41 -22.51 6.78 11.63
N LEU A 42 -22.58 6.48 10.34
CA LEU A 42 -21.52 6.75 9.38
C LEU A 42 -22.11 7.14 8.02
N ASP A 43 -21.61 8.22 7.46
CA ASP A 43 -21.82 8.54 6.05
C ASP A 43 -20.55 8.30 5.23
N VAL A 44 -20.70 8.09 3.92
CA VAL A 44 -19.59 7.79 3.02
C VAL A 44 -19.60 8.75 1.85
N LYS A 45 -18.46 9.36 1.57
CA LYS A 45 -18.26 10.26 0.43
C LYS A 45 -17.16 9.72 -0.48
N VAL A 46 -17.53 9.40 -1.72
CA VAL A 46 -16.55 9.11 -2.77
C VAL A 46 -16.07 10.42 -3.38
N VAL A 47 -14.75 10.58 -3.51
CA VAL A 47 -14.08 11.75 -4.08
C VAL A 47 -13.07 11.31 -5.13
N TYR A 48 -12.54 12.27 -5.89
CA TYR A 48 -11.44 12.03 -6.82
C TYR A 48 -10.39 13.13 -6.62
N SER A 49 -9.34 12.82 -5.86
CA SER A 49 -8.33 13.80 -5.47
C SER A 49 -6.91 13.33 -5.69
N SER A 50 -5.94 14.24 -5.65
CA SER A 50 -4.51 13.88 -5.73
C SER A 50 -4.00 13.18 -4.47
N SER A 51 -4.73 13.30 -3.34
CA SER A 51 -4.28 12.82 -2.03
C SER A 51 -4.14 11.30 -1.93
N ARG A 52 -4.94 10.54 -2.72
CA ARG A 52 -4.95 9.07 -2.71
C ARG A 52 -5.09 8.49 -1.29
N ARG A 53 -6.11 8.92 -0.56
CA ARG A 53 -6.34 8.47 0.82
C ARG A 53 -7.78 8.03 1.05
N VAL A 54 -7.93 7.09 1.96
CA VAL A 54 -9.19 6.85 2.66
C VAL A 54 -9.00 7.43 4.05
N GLU A 55 -10.01 8.13 4.57
CA GLU A 55 -9.91 8.72 5.90
C GLU A 55 -11.30 8.89 6.53
N HIS A 56 -11.36 8.78 7.84
CA HIS A 56 -12.52 9.17 8.62
C HIS A 56 -12.36 10.60 9.14
N VAL A 57 -13.41 11.40 9.04
CA VAL A 57 -13.46 12.76 9.58
C VAL A 57 -14.78 13.01 10.27
N THR A 58 -14.76 13.79 11.37
CA THR A 58 -15.99 14.23 12.03
C THR A 58 -16.27 15.68 11.65
N VAL A 59 -17.40 15.93 10.99
CA VAL A 59 -17.81 17.27 10.55
C VAL A 59 -19.25 17.51 10.99
N SER A 60 -19.47 18.58 11.76
CA SER A 60 -20.80 18.93 12.30
C SER A 60 -21.46 17.79 13.09
N GLY A 61 -20.68 17.05 13.88
CA GLY A 61 -21.17 15.93 14.68
C GLY A 61 -21.46 14.64 13.91
N MET A 62 -21.31 14.65 12.58
CA MET A 62 -21.46 13.46 11.73
C MET A 62 -20.08 12.91 11.37
N VAL A 63 -19.93 11.59 11.47
CA VAL A 63 -18.72 10.88 11.02
C VAL A 63 -18.86 10.58 9.53
N TRP A 64 -17.84 10.93 8.77
CA TRP A 64 -17.74 10.69 7.33
C TRP A 64 -16.53 9.81 7.05
N LEU A 65 -16.72 8.76 6.26
CA LEU A 65 -15.63 8.03 5.61
C LEU A 65 -15.48 8.61 4.19
N ILE A 66 -14.34 9.23 3.92
CA ILE A 66 -14.00 9.77 2.60
C ILE A 66 -13.17 8.72 1.87
N TYR A 67 -13.66 8.25 0.73
CA TYR A 67 -12.95 7.31 -0.13
C TYR A 67 -12.49 8.01 -1.42
N ASP A 68 -11.17 8.04 -1.65
CA ASP A 68 -10.62 8.59 -2.88
C ASP A 68 -10.54 7.53 -3.99
N GLN A 69 -11.42 7.64 -4.99
CA GLN A 69 -11.42 6.77 -6.17
C GLN A 69 -10.09 6.78 -6.93
N TYR A 70 -9.28 7.85 -6.82
CA TYR A 70 -7.96 7.87 -7.45
C TYR A 70 -6.95 6.92 -6.77
N LEU A 71 -7.13 6.63 -5.47
CA LEU A 71 -6.40 5.54 -4.81
C LEU A 71 -6.80 4.19 -5.41
N GLY A 72 -8.08 3.94 -5.64
CA GLY A 72 -8.57 2.75 -6.35
C GLY A 72 -7.94 2.57 -7.74
N GLN A 73 -7.85 3.65 -8.53
CA GLN A 73 -7.14 3.63 -9.82
C GLN A 73 -5.65 3.31 -9.67
N THR A 74 -5.05 3.78 -8.58
CA THR A 74 -3.65 3.49 -8.25
C THR A 74 -3.46 2.02 -7.89
N MET A 75 -4.34 1.45 -7.08
CA MET A 75 -4.35 0.02 -6.76
C MET A 75 -4.54 -0.82 -8.02
N ASN A 76 -5.50 -0.48 -8.89
CA ASN A 76 -5.70 -1.17 -10.17
C ASN A 76 -4.46 -1.12 -11.08
N MET A 77 -3.75 0.02 -11.11
CA MET A 77 -2.51 0.13 -11.86
C MET A 77 -1.41 -0.76 -11.29
N LEU A 78 -1.26 -0.80 -9.97
CA LEU A 78 -0.29 -1.67 -9.29
C LEU A 78 -0.64 -3.15 -9.47
N ASN A 79 -1.92 -3.52 -9.44
CA ASN A 79 -2.41 -4.87 -9.76
C ASN A 79 -2.02 -5.26 -11.18
N ARG A 80 -2.19 -4.34 -12.13
CA ARG A 80 -1.77 -4.57 -13.51
C ARG A 80 -0.26 -4.78 -13.62
N LEU A 81 0.54 -3.97 -12.94
CA LEU A 81 2.01 -4.15 -12.92
C LEU A 81 2.41 -5.47 -12.28
N PHE A 82 1.75 -5.86 -11.19
CA PHE A 82 1.98 -7.13 -10.50
C PHE A 82 1.75 -8.33 -11.43
N ILE A 83 0.67 -8.29 -12.22
CA ILE A 83 0.32 -9.35 -13.16
C ILE A 83 1.23 -9.29 -14.41
N GLU A 84 1.36 -8.11 -15.03
CA GLU A 84 1.83 -8.00 -16.42
C GLU A 84 3.31 -7.60 -16.57
N ALA A 85 3.96 -7.03 -15.56
CA ALA A 85 5.32 -6.50 -15.71
C ALA A 85 6.36 -7.63 -15.81
N GLU A 86 7.07 -7.74 -16.92
CA GLU A 86 8.14 -8.73 -17.07
C GLU A 86 9.40 -8.35 -16.26
N ASP A 87 9.61 -7.05 -16.08
CA ASP A 87 10.76 -6.48 -15.38
C ASP A 87 10.37 -5.24 -14.54
N ALA A 88 11.36 -4.59 -13.93
CA ALA A 88 11.17 -3.41 -13.08
C ALA A 88 10.80 -2.13 -13.86
N ARG A 89 11.00 -2.07 -15.18
CA ARG A 89 10.92 -0.82 -15.96
C ARG A 89 9.50 -0.21 -15.97
N PRO A 90 8.41 -0.95 -16.26
CA PRO A 90 7.07 -0.41 -16.19
C PRO A 90 6.76 0.17 -14.80
N SER A 91 7.14 -0.54 -13.74
CA SER A 91 6.93 -0.06 -12.38
C SER A 91 7.70 1.22 -12.11
N LEU A 92 9.00 1.28 -12.44
CA LEU A 92 9.80 2.51 -12.29
C LEU A 92 9.13 3.70 -12.97
N VAL A 93 8.65 3.55 -14.21
CA VAL A 93 7.92 4.61 -14.93
C VAL A 93 6.68 5.04 -14.16
N TYR A 94 5.85 4.10 -13.72
CA TYR A 94 4.64 4.46 -12.97
C TYR A 94 4.94 5.11 -11.62
N LEU A 95 5.98 4.66 -10.91
CA LEU A 95 6.35 5.21 -9.62
C LEU A 95 6.92 6.63 -9.72
N HIS A 96 7.52 7.02 -10.85
CA HIS A 96 7.84 8.44 -11.10
C HIS A 96 6.58 9.31 -11.12
N LYS A 97 5.47 8.82 -11.69
CA LYS A 97 4.18 9.53 -11.63
C LYS A 97 3.69 9.69 -10.19
N VAL A 98 3.72 8.61 -9.40
CA VAL A 98 3.29 8.66 -8.00
C VAL A 98 4.15 9.64 -7.21
N LEU A 99 5.46 9.60 -7.41
CA LEU A 99 6.41 10.48 -6.72
C LEU A 99 6.26 11.95 -7.13
N ALA A 100 6.06 12.23 -8.41
CA ALA A 100 5.82 13.59 -8.91
C ALA A 100 4.64 14.24 -8.18
N GLU A 101 3.53 13.50 -8.05
CA GLU A 101 2.32 14.00 -7.39
C GLU A 101 2.54 14.20 -5.88
N ARG A 102 3.35 13.36 -5.22
CA ARG A 102 3.73 13.57 -3.81
C ARG A 102 4.63 14.78 -3.61
N LEU A 103 5.57 15.02 -4.53
CA LEU A 103 6.45 16.18 -4.49
C LEU A 103 5.68 17.49 -4.70
N VAL A 104 4.61 17.47 -5.50
CA VAL A 104 3.66 18.60 -5.62
C VAL A 104 2.99 18.92 -4.28
N GLU A 105 2.56 17.90 -3.53
CA GLU A 105 1.87 18.09 -2.24
C GLU A 105 2.75 18.78 -1.19
N VAL A 106 4.06 18.58 -1.25
CA VAL A 106 5.04 19.21 -0.33
C VAL A 106 5.73 20.45 -0.91
N GLY A 107 5.29 20.95 -2.07
CA GLY A 107 5.81 22.17 -2.69
C GLY A 107 7.18 22.05 -3.37
N GLN A 108 7.68 20.83 -3.63
CA GLN A 108 8.95 20.61 -4.34
C GLN A 108 8.75 20.55 -5.87
N PHE A 109 8.30 21.66 -6.47
CA PHE A 109 7.84 21.69 -7.87
C PHE A 109 8.91 21.34 -8.91
N ALA A 110 10.16 21.78 -8.74
CA ALA A 110 11.24 21.45 -9.68
C ALA A 110 11.50 19.92 -9.73
N ASN A 111 11.59 19.29 -8.55
CA ASN A 111 11.76 17.84 -8.43
C ASN A 111 10.54 17.10 -8.99
N ALA A 112 9.34 17.59 -8.69
CA ALA A 112 8.10 17.03 -9.21
C ALA A 112 8.03 17.09 -10.74
N LEU A 113 8.46 18.20 -11.35
CA LEU A 113 8.50 18.37 -12.80
C LEU A 113 9.45 17.39 -13.48
N HIS A 114 10.62 17.12 -12.88
CA HIS A 114 11.53 16.10 -13.36
C HIS A 114 10.85 14.72 -13.38
N CYS A 115 10.26 14.30 -12.26
CA CYS A 115 9.58 13.01 -12.17
C CYS A 115 8.39 12.92 -13.14
N ALA A 116 7.61 13.99 -13.29
CA ALA A 116 6.49 14.02 -14.21
C ALA A 116 6.94 13.93 -15.68
N SER A 117 8.04 14.60 -16.04
CA SER A 117 8.65 14.52 -17.38
C SER A 117 9.19 13.11 -17.67
N ALA A 118 9.84 12.48 -16.70
CA ALA A 118 10.32 11.11 -16.82
C ALA A 118 9.16 10.12 -17.04
N TYR A 119 8.06 10.27 -16.30
CA TYR A 119 6.84 9.51 -16.54
C TYR A 119 6.26 9.78 -17.93
N HIS A 120 6.06 11.05 -18.29
CA HIS A 120 5.39 11.46 -19.52
C HIS A 120 6.09 10.92 -20.77
N SER A 121 7.42 10.99 -20.81
CA SER A 121 8.24 10.50 -21.92
C SER A 121 8.22 8.98 -22.09
N SER A 122 7.91 8.24 -21.01
CA SER A 122 8.02 6.77 -20.98
C SER A 122 6.68 6.04 -20.73
N ARG A 123 5.56 6.76 -20.56
CA ARG A 123 4.26 6.19 -20.17
C ARG A 123 3.72 5.14 -21.14
N GLU A 124 4.19 5.13 -22.40
CA GLU A 124 3.81 4.13 -23.39
C GLU A 124 4.21 2.70 -23.00
N VAL A 125 5.23 2.54 -22.15
CA VAL A 125 5.62 1.25 -21.56
C VAL A 125 4.50 0.68 -20.66
N LEU A 126 3.58 1.52 -20.19
CA LEU A 126 2.42 1.15 -19.38
C LEU A 126 1.19 0.77 -20.22
N ARG A 127 1.30 0.53 -21.52
CA ARG A 127 0.16 -0.03 -22.26
C ARG A 127 -0.14 -1.45 -21.75
N SER A 128 -1.42 -1.78 -21.56
CA SER A 128 -1.81 -3.12 -21.10
C SER A 128 -1.37 -4.16 -22.12
N ARG A 129 -0.81 -5.27 -21.65
CA ARG A 129 -0.35 -6.39 -22.48
C ARG A 129 -1.22 -7.64 -22.32
N SER A 130 -1.88 -7.81 -21.17
CA SER A 130 -2.62 -9.02 -20.82
C SER A 130 -4.14 -8.86 -20.89
N SER A 131 -4.81 -10.00 -21.07
CA SER A 131 -6.26 -10.18 -21.01
C SER A 131 -6.75 -10.76 -19.69
N ASP A 132 -5.89 -10.93 -18.66
CA ASP A 132 -6.32 -11.45 -17.34
C ASP A 132 -7.09 -10.40 -16.53
N TYR A 133 -8.25 -10.06 -17.07
CA TYR A 133 -9.17 -9.09 -16.53
C TYR A 133 -9.86 -9.62 -15.27
N ALA A 134 -10.09 -10.93 -15.19
CA ALA A 134 -10.77 -11.57 -14.08
C ALA A 134 -9.96 -11.45 -12.78
N TRP A 135 -8.69 -11.88 -12.79
CA TRP A 135 -7.86 -11.80 -11.59
C TRP A 135 -7.60 -10.34 -11.18
N ARG A 136 -7.34 -9.46 -12.15
CA ARG A 136 -7.18 -8.02 -11.88
C ARG A 136 -8.43 -7.39 -11.25
N ASN A 137 -9.62 -7.83 -11.65
CA ASN A 137 -10.88 -7.37 -11.07
C ASN A 137 -11.03 -7.85 -9.62
N VAL A 138 -10.73 -9.12 -9.32
CA VAL A 138 -10.74 -9.66 -7.94
C VAL A 138 -9.77 -8.88 -7.06
N LEU A 139 -8.53 -8.65 -7.51
CA LEU A 139 -7.54 -7.84 -6.80
C LEU A 139 -8.10 -6.44 -6.48
N THR A 140 -8.56 -5.71 -7.49
CA THR A 140 -8.99 -4.32 -7.34
C THR A 140 -10.18 -4.21 -6.40
N LYS A 141 -11.22 -5.02 -6.63
CA LYS A 141 -12.42 -5.08 -5.78
C LYS A 141 -12.06 -5.40 -4.32
N THR A 142 -11.19 -6.38 -4.10
CA THR A 142 -10.70 -6.78 -2.77
C THR A 142 -9.96 -5.65 -2.08
N HIS A 143 -9.05 -4.96 -2.80
CA HIS A 143 -8.24 -3.87 -2.25
C HIS A 143 -9.07 -2.65 -1.88
N GLU A 144 -9.99 -2.24 -2.75
CA GLU A 144 -10.86 -1.09 -2.47
C GLU A 144 -11.76 -1.36 -1.25
N ARG A 145 -12.31 -2.57 -1.13
CA ARG A 145 -13.08 -2.98 0.07
C ARG A 145 -12.21 -3.04 1.31
N PHE A 146 -11.00 -3.59 1.21
CA PHE A 146 -10.05 -3.65 2.32
C PHE A 146 -9.75 -2.25 2.86
N LEU A 147 -9.49 -1.28 1.98
CA LEU A 147 -9.22 0.10 2.37
C LEU A 147 -10.41 0.76 3.09
N LEU A 148 -11.63 0.56 2.59
CA LEU A 148 -12.85 1.06 3.23
C LEU A 148 -13.08 0.44 4.61
N TYR A 149 -12.95 -0.89 4.71
CA TYR A 149 -13.14 -1.59 5.97
C TYR A 149 -12.03 -1.33 6.97
N HIS A 150 -10.79 -1.16 6.51
CA HIS A 150 -9.67 -0.80 7.36
C HIS A 150 -9.94 0.55 8.03
N GLU A 151 -10.35 1.56 7.25
CA GLU A 151 -10.64 2.87 7.78
C GLU A 151 -11.83 2.86 8.76
N PHE A 152 -12.86 2.07 8.45
CA PHE A 152 -13.98 1.86 9.38
C PHE A 152 -13.54 1.11 10.65
N GLY A 153 -12.52 0.27 10.56
CA GLY A 153 -11.89 -0.43 11.67
C GLY A 153 -11.41 0.51 12.77
N HIS A 154 -10.84 1.67 12.43
CA HIS A 154 -10.42 2.68 13.41
C HIS A 154 -11.59 3.15 14.28
N ARG A 155 -12.77 3.32 13.66
CA ARG A 155 -13.98 3.72 14.39
C ARG A 155 -14.43 2.64 15.37
N ILE A 156 -14.39 1.37 14.96
CA ILE A 156 -14.71 0.25 15.85
C ILE A 156 -13.67 0.14 16.97
N PHE A 157 -12.39 0.29 16.64
CA PHE A 157 -11.30 0.22 17.61
C PHE A 157 -11.44 1.29 18.71
N SER A 158 -11.97 2.47 18.38
CA SER A 158 -12.24 3.54 19.36
C SER A 158 -13.27 3.18 20.44
N ASN A 159 -14.04 2.09 20.26
CA ASN A 159 -14.98 1.57 21.26
C ASN A 159 -14.52 0.19 21.78
N PRO A 160 -13.93 0.12 22.99
CA PRO A 160 -13.42 -1.12 23.57
C PRO A 160 -14.46 -2.23 23.77
N ALA A 161 -15.75 -1.87 23.89
CA ALA A 161 -16.82 -2.85 24.06
C ALA A 161 -17.13 -3.63 22.77
N LEU A 162 -16.72 -3.10 21.62
CA LEU A 162 -16.92 -3.76 20.33
C LEU A 162 -15.78 -4.75 20.03
N MET A 163 -16.17 -5.93 19.55
CA MET A 163 -15.29 -6.99 19.03
C MET A 163 -14.17 -7.46 20.00
N PRO A 164 -14.47 -7.79 21.29
CA PRO A 164 -13.45 -8.18 22.26
C PRO A 164 -12.60 -9.39 21.82
N VAL A 165 -13.25 -10.42 21.24
CA VAL A 165 -12.57 -11.62 20.71
C VAL A 165 -11.52 -11.27 19.64
N LYS A 166 -11.82 -10.27 18.80
CA LYS A 166 -10.91 -9.83 17.74
C LYS A 166 -9.70 -9.10 18.34
N ARG A 167 -9.89 -8.33 19.43
CA ARG A 167 -8.79 -7.69 20.16
C ARG A 167 -7.86 -8.72 20.79
N GLU A 168 -8.42 -9.76 21.42
CA GLU A 168 -7.62 -10.87 21.96
C GLU A 168 -6.79 -11.56 20.88
N HIS A 169 -7.39 -11.82 19.71
CA HIS A 169 -6.67 -12.38 18.56
C HIS A 169 -5.55 -11.46 18.06
N VAL A 170 -5.78 -10.15 17.98
CA VAL A 170 -4.76 -9.16 17.62
C VAL A 170 -3.60 -9.17 18.60
N GLN A 171 -3.88 -9.19 19.90
CA GLN A 171 -2.85 -9.29 20.94
C GLN A 171 -2.04 -10.58 20.81
N PHE A 172 -2.70 -11.71 20.51
CA PHE A 172 -2.01 -12.96 20.22
C PHE A 172 -1.07 -12.83 19.01
N LEU A 173 -1.51 -12.23 17.90
CA LEU A 173 -0.69 -12.03 16.71
C LEU A 173 0.54 -11.14 17.00
N ILE A 174 0.35 -10.04 17.74
CA ILE A 174 1.41 -9.11 18.15
C ILE A 174 2.43 -9.82 19.05
N GLN A 175 1.97 -10.57 20.05
CA GLN A 175 2.84 -11.34 20.95
C GLN A 175 3.62 -12.42 20.19
N HIS A 176 2.95 -13.14 19.28
CA HIS A 176 3.60 -14.13 18.42
C HIS A 176 4.71 -13.48 17.58
N GLN A 177 4.42 -12.33 16.97
CA GLN A 177 5.39 -11.64 16.14
C GLN A 177 6.56 -11.09 16.97
N ALA A 178 6.32 -10.60 18.18
CA ALA A 178 7.38 -10.22 19.11
C ALA A 178 8.32 -11.39 19.44
N GLN A 179 7.77 -12.61 19.62
CA GLN A 179 8.58 -13.81 19.82
C GLN A 179 9.38 -14.17 18.57
N VAL A 180 8.79 -14.04 17.38
CA VAL A 180 9.47 -14.28 16.09
C VAL A 180 10.63 -13.31 15.89
N THR A 181 10.43 -12.01 16.10
CA THR A 181 11.46 -10.98 15.93
C THR A 181 12.63 -11.15 16.91
N ARG A 182 12.38 -11.68 18.12
CA ARG A 182 13.42 -11.97 19.13
C ARG A 182 14.17 -13.30 18.90
N ARG A 183 13.82 -14.09 17.87
CA ARG A 183 14.47 -15.39 17.66
C ARG A 183 15.97 -15.21 17.39
N PRO A 184 16.84 -16.01 18.05
CA PRO A 184 18.25 -15.96 17.73
C PRO A 184 18.47 -16.47 16.30
N LEU A 185 19.45 -15.89 15.60
CA LEU A 185 19.82 -16.26 14.22
C LEU A 185 19.94 -17.77 14.01
N LYS A 186 20.54 -18.50 14.97
CA LYS A 186 20.65 -19.98 14.93
C LYS A 186 19.29 -20.69 14.78
N ALA A 187 18.25 -20.19 15.46
CA ALA A 187 16.91 -20.74 15.36
C ALA A 187 16.26 -20.42 14.00
N ILE A 188 16.43 -19.18 13.51
CA ILE A 188 15.94 -18.77 12.20
C ILE A 188 16.58 -19.62 11.10
N LEU A 189 17.91 -19.77 11.12
CA LEU A 189 18.64 -20.60 10.15
C LEU A 189 18.24 -22.08 10.22
N ARG A 190 17.92 -22.61 11.40
CA ARG A 190 17.41 -23.98 11.55
C ARG A 190 16.02 -24.11 10.93
N ALA A 191 15.14 -23.13 11.15
CA ALA A 191 13.81 -23.11 10.54
C ALA A 191 13.91 -23.03 9.02
N MET A 192 14.72 -22.14 8.46
CA MET A 192 14.94 -22.04 7.00
C MET A 192 15.40 -23.36 6.38
N ARG A 193 16.35 -24.07 7.00
CA ARG A 193 16.82 -25.36 6.48
C ARG A 193 15.78 -26.47 6.51
N LYS A 194 14.80 -26.38 7.42
CA LYS A 194 13.71 -27.34 7.57
C LYS A 194 12.46 -26.94 6.78
N ALA A 195 12.32 -25.66 6.48
CA ALA A 195 11.16 -25.13 5.79
C ALA A 195 11.17 -25.64 4.35
N PRO A 196 10.10 -26.31 3.89
CA PRO A 196 9.95 -26.71 2.49
C PRO A 196 10.07 -25.51 1.52
N SER A 197 9.72 -24.32 1.99
CA SER A 197 9.74 -23.06 1.25
C SER A 197 11.14 -22.56 0.86
N ALA A 198 12.18 -22.87 1.64
CA ALA A 198 13.54 -22.46 1.32
C ALA A 198 14.15 -23.26 0.13
N ALA A 199 13.50 -24.35 -0.28
CA ALA A 199 13.77 -25.07 -1.52
C ALA A 199 12.88 -24.62 -2.71
N ARG A 200 11.82 -23.83 -2.48
CA ARG A 200 10.75 -23.57 -3.47
C ARG A 200 10.91 -22.30 -4.31
N HIS A 201 11.71 -21.31 -3.90
CA HIS A 201 11.82 -20.05 -4.66
C HIS A 201 12.84 -20.07 -5.82
N HIS A 202 13.37 -21.24 -6.20
CA HIS A 202 14.57 -21.40 -7.06
C HIS A 202 15.80 -20.61 -6.57
N GLN A 203 15.74 -20.02 -5.37
CA GLN A 203 16.83 -19.29 -4.78
C GLN A 203 17.85 -20.29 -4.23
N ASN A 204 19.12 -19.97 -4.45
CA ASN A 204 20.20 -20.73 -3.85
C ASN A 204 20.12 -20.57 -2.32
N LEU A 205 19.69 -21.63 -1.62
CA LEU A 205 19.54 -21.63 -0.16
C LEU A 205 20.80 -21.15 0.57
N LYS A 206 22.00 -21.44 0.03
CA LYS A 206 23.25 -20.95 0.61
C LYS A 206 23.38 -19.43 0.48
N ALA A 207 22.96 -18.86 -0.64
CA ALA A 207 22.94 -17.40 -0.84
C ALA A 207 21.93 -16.74 0.12
N ALA A 208 20.69 -17.24 0.18
CA ALA A 208 19.68 -16.71 1.11
C ALA A 208 20.13 -16.77 2.58
N ILE A 209 20.77 -17.87 3.00
CA ILE A 209 21.34 -17.99 4.35
C ILE A 209 22.48 -16.98 4.58
N ARG A 210 23.35 -16.77 3.58
CA ARG A 210 24.45 -15.81 3.67
C ARG A 210 23.90 -14.39 3.78
N ASP A 211 22.96 -14.03 2.93
CA ASP A 211 22.41 -12.68 2.86
C ASP A 211 21.64 -12.36 4.16
N LEU A 212 20.85 -13.31 4.69
CA LEU A 212 20.22 -13.17 6.00
C LEU A 212 21.26 -13.03 7.13
N ARG A 213 22.39 -13.74 7.09
CA ARG A 213 23.44 -13.58 8.11
C ARG A 213 24.02 -12.18 8.07
N LEU A 214 24.36 -11.69 6.87
CA LEU A 214 24.89 -10.34 6.66
C LEU A 214 23.93 -9.28 7.17
N GLU A 215 22.64 -9.38 6.82
CA GLU A 215 21.60 -8.48 7.32
C GLU A 215 21.40 -8.61 8.83
N TYR A 216 21.39 -9.82 9.37
CA TYR A 216 21.17 -10.03 10.80
C TYR A 216 22.31 -9.46 11.64
N GLU A 217 23.55 -9.61 11.17
CA GLU A 217 24.76 -9.18 11.87
C GLU A 217 25.15 -7.73 11.56
N SER A 218 24.55 -7.09 10.56
CA SER A 218 24.78 -5.67 10.28
C SER A 218 24.22 -4.76 11.37
N GLU A 219 24.81 -3.57 11.49
CA GLU A 219 24.32 -2.53 12.40
C GLU A 219 22.92 -2.06 12.02
N GLU A 220 22.69 -1.81 10.73
CA GLU A 220 21.39 -1.43 10.19
C GLU A 220 20.31 -2.46 10.50
N GLY A 221 20.59 -3.76 10.29
CA GLY A 221 19.63 -4.82 10.61
C GLY A 221 19.35 -4.93 12.11
N ARG A 222 20.33 -4.67 12.98
CA ARG A 222 20.09 -4.58 14.44
C ARG A 222 19.16 -3.41 14.77
N HIS A 223 19.43 -2.22 14.24
CA HIS A 223 18.58 -1.04 14.46
C HIS A 223 17.16 -1.26 13.92
N PHE A 224 17.02 -1.86 12.74
CA PHE A 224 15.72 -2.18 12.15
C PHE A 224 14.92 -3.14 13.05
N ARG A 225 15.53 -4.24 13.53
CA ARG A 225 14.85 -5.16 14.45
C ARG A 225 14.49 -4.51 15.78
N GLN A 226 15.37 -3.64 16.30
CA GLN A 226 15.06 -2.88 17.51
C GLN A 226 13.85 -1.96 17.29
N ALA A 227 13.78 -1.29 16.14
CA ALA A 227 12.63 -0.49 15.76
C ALA A 227 11.34 -1.30 15.65
N GLN A 228 11.38 -2.50 15.04
CA GLN A 228 10.22 -3.41 15.01
C GLN A 228 9.74 -3.78 16.42
N LEU A 229 10.67 -4.07 17.34
CA LEU A 229 10.34 -4.37 18.74
C LEU A 229 9.77 -3.16 19.49
N SER A 230 10.24 -1.96 19.17
CA SER A 230 9.68 -0.72 19.70
C SER A 230 8.27 -0.44 19.16
N SER A 231 8.02 -0.66 17.86
CA SER A 231 6.69 -0.52 17.26
C SER A 231 5.67 -1.46 17.91
N LEU A 232 6.05 -2.71 18.19
CA LEU A 232 5.20 -3.68 18.89
C LEU A 232 4.64 -3.20 20.24
N ALA A 233 5.27 -2.23 20.89
CA ALA A 233 4.83 -1.66 22.17
C ALA A 233 3.91 -0.42 22.01
N GLN A 234 3.70 0.06 20.78
CA GLN A 234 2.90 1.25 20.50
C GLN A 234 1.42 0.89 20.38
N SER A 235 0.53 1.69 20.99
CA SER A 235 -0.93 1.51 20.88
C SER A 235 -1.42 1.61 19.43
N GLN A 236 -0.78 2.46 18.63
CA GLN A 236 -1.08 2.59 17.21
C GLN A 236 -0.87 1.28 16.45
N THR A 237 0.09 0.45 16.84
CA THR A 237 0.30 -0.86 16.21
C THR A 237 -0.84 -1.82 16.53
N GLU A 238 -1.34 -1.83 17.76
CA GLU A 238 -2.52 -2.64 18.11
C GLU A 238 -3.74 -2.21 17.28
N GLU A 239 -3.96 -0.91 17.16
CA GLU A 239 -5.04 -0.35 16.35
C GLU A 239 -4.94 -0.75 14.88
N GLU A 240 -3.79 -0.55 14.25
CA GLU A 240 -3.60 -0.82 12.82
C GLU A 240 -3.70 -2.32 12.51
N VAL A 241 -3.13 -3.19 13.35
CA VAL A 241 -3.28 -4.64 13.21
C VAL A 241 -4.73 -5.06 13.42
N PHE A 242 -5.45 -4.43 14.36
CA PHE A 242 -6.88 -4.65 14.52
C PHE A 242 -7.66 -4.26 13.26
N CYS A 243 -7.35 -3.11 12.65
CA CYS A 243 -8.01 -2.64 11.44
C CYS A 243 -7.74 -3.57 10.26
N ASP A 244 -6.50 -4.06 10.10
CA ASP A 244 -6.13 -5.04 9.06
C ASP A 244 -6.87 -6.38 9.23
N VAL A 245 -6.95 -6.89 10.47
CA VAL A 245 -7.67 -8.13 10.83
C VAL A 245 -9.19 -7.95 10.70
N PHE A 246 -9.73 -6.80 11.07
CA PHE A 246 -11.13 -6.47 10.88
C PHE A 246 -11.48 -6.42 9.40
N ALA A 247 -10.70 -5.69 8.60
CA ALA A 247 -10.92 -5.54 7.19
C ALA A 247 -10.85 -6.87 6.43
N SER A 248 -9.86 -7.69 6.75
CA SER A 248 -9.67 -9.01 6.10
C SER A 248 -10.89 -9.92 6.28
N ASP A 249 -11.45 -10.01 7.49
CA ASP A 249 -12.64 -10.82 7.76
C ASP A 249 -13.86 -10.34 6.96
N PHE A 250 -14.13 -9.04 6.97
CA PHE A 250 -15.32 -8.48 6.30
C PHE A 250 -15.19 -8.55 4.79
N VAL A 251 -14.00 -8.28 4.24
CA VAL A 251 -13.73 -8.45 2.81
C VAL A 251 -13.91 -9.91 2.41
N LEU A 252 -13.43 -10.86 3.21
CA LEU A 252 -13.58 -12.28 2.93
C LEU A 252 -15.05 -12.69 2.92
N ILE A 253 -15.83 -12.30 3.93
CA ILE A 253 -17.27 -12.59 4.00
C ILE A 253 -17.99 -12.05 2.76
N GLU A 254 -17.71 -10.80 2.39
CA GLU A 254 -18.34 -10.19 1.22
C GLU A 254 -17.95 -10.87 -0.09
N ALA A 255 -16.67 -11.17 -0.28
CA ALA A 255 -16.18 -11.77 -1.51
C ALA A 255 -16.73 -13.18 -1.70
N LEU A 256 -16.78 -13.98 -0.63
CA LEU A 256 -17.39 -15.32 -0.67
C LEU A 256 -18.90 -15.25 -0.96
N ASN A 257 -19.61 -14.26 -0.42
CA ASN A 257 -21.03 -14.05 -0.73
C ASN A 257 -21.26 -13.63 -2.19
N ASP A 258 -20.27 -12.97 -2.81
CA ASP A 258 -20.30 -12.63 -4.23
C ASP A 258 -19.84 -13.79 -5.13
N GLY A 259 -19.41 -14.92 -4.54
CA GLY A 259 -18.95 -16.11 -5.26
C GLY A 259 -17.48 -16.10 -5.68
N ASP A 260 -16.67 -15.18 -5.14
CA ASP A 260 -15.23 -15.12 -5.41
C ASP A 260 -14.50 -16.32 -4.75
N ASP A 261 -13.40 -16.79 -5.36
CA ASP A 261 -12.62 -17.91 -4.81
C ASP A 261 -11.88 -17.52 -3.52
N LEU A 262 -11.93 -18.40 -2.50
CA LEU A 262 -11.33 -18.18 -1.19
C LEU A 262 -9.83 -17.89 -1.27
N ILE A 263 -9.07 -18.68 -2.05
CA ILE A 263 -7.62 -18.55 -2.14
C ILE A 263 -7.27 -17.25 -2.88
N GLU A 264 -7.98 -16.96 -3.96
CA GLU A 264 -7.85 -15.71 -4.71
C GLU A 264 -8.08 -14.49 -3.83
N VAL A 265 -9.15 -14.44 -3.03
CA VAL A 265 -9.43 -13.31 -2.13
C VAL A 265 -8.34 -13.14 -1.08
N LEU A 266 -7.89 -14.22 -0.44
CA LEU A 266 -6.84 -14.14 0.58
C LEU A 266 -5.49 -13.71 0.00
N ARG A 267 -5.13 -14.22 -1.19
CA ARG A 267 -3.94 -13.75 -1.93
C ARG A 267 -4.06 -12.28 -2.31
N ALA A 268 -5.25 -11.87 -2.76
CA ALA A 268 -5.52 -10.48 -3.09
C ALA A 268 -5.32 -9.55 -1.88
N LEU A 269 -5.85 -9.89 -0.71
CA LEU A 269 -5.59 -9.15 0.53
C LEU A 269 -4.09 -8.99 0.81
N TYR A 270 -3.33 -10.07 0.67
CA TYR A 270 -1.89 -10.06 0.89
C TYR A 270 -1.14 -9.16 -0.11
N VAL A 271 -1.43 -9.29 -1.41
CA VAL A 271 -0.84 -8.45 -2.47
C VAL A 271 -1.17 -6.97 -2.28
N GLY A 272 -2.41 -6.67 -1.89
CA GLY A 272 -2.88 -5.31 -1.63
C GLY A 272 -2.11 -4.63 -0.51
N PHE A 273 -1.80 -5.37 0.55
CA PHE A 273 -0.98 -4.85 1.64
C PHE A 273 0.42 -4.45 1.18
N TYR A 274 1.07 -5.24 0.32
CA TYR A 274 2.37 -4.85 -0.24
C TYR A 274 2.29 -3.66 -1.20
N HIS A 275 1.17 -3.46 -1.90
CA HIS A 275 0.95 -2.22 -2.64
C HIS A 275 0.96 -1.01 -1.70
N LEU A 276 0.27 -1.09 -0.56
CA LEU A 276 0.29 -0.02 0.45
C LEU A 276 1.69 0.19 1.02
N GLN A 277 2.44 -0.89 1.26
CA GLN A 277 3.83 -0.82 1.69
C GLN A 277 4.73 -0.09 0.68
N ALA A 278 4.58 -0.36 -0.63
CA ALA A 278 5.32 0.34 -1.67
C ALA A 278 4.92 1.83 -1.77
N LEU A 279 3.63 2.14 -1.64
CA LEU A 279 3.14 3.51 -1.65
C LEU A 279 3.63 4.30 -0.42
N GLU A 280 3.72 3.68 0.75
CA GLU A 280 4.34 4.31 1.93
C GLU A 280 5.80 4.64 1.66
N TYR A 281 6.53 3.73 1.02
CA TYR A 281 7.94 3.94 0.71
C TYR A 281 8.17 5.14 -0.22
N LEU A 282 7.19 5.46 -1.07
CA LEU A 282 7.22 6.67 -1.88
C LEU A 282 6.76 7.90 -1.08
N ARG A 283 5.79 7.74 -0.18
CA ARG A 283 5.27 8.83 0.66
C ARG A 283 6.32 9.42 1.59
N ARG A 284 7.19 8.59 2.17
CA ARG A 284 8.34 9.01 3.00
C ARG A 284 9.41 9.75 2.21
N PHE A 285 9.41 9.68 0.88
CA PHE A 285 10.54 10.13 0.09
C PHE A 285 10.92 11.59 0.37
N PRO A 286 9.97 12.55 0.38
CA PRO A 286 10.29 13.96 0.56
C PRO A 286 10.75 14.34 1.98
N SER A 287 10.50 13.49 2.98
CA SER A 287 10.85 13.76 4.39
C SER A 287 12.21 13.20 4.81
N LEU A 288 12.89 12.46 3.95
CA LEU A 288 14.16 11.81 4.28
C LEU A 288 15.32 12.70 3.82
N THR A 289 15.98 13.34 4.78
CA THR A 289 16.97 14.41 4.60
C THR A 289 18.44 13.96 4.69
N SER A 290 18.70 12.67 4.93
CA SER A 290 20.05 12.13 5.16
C SER A 290 20.29 10.76 4.50
N ASP A 291 21.58 10.42 4.28
CA ASP A 291 22.01 9.10 3.78
C ASP A 291 21.67 7.95 4.74
N SER A 292 21.52 8.22 6.05
CA SER A 292 21.07 7.24 7.03
C SER A 292 19.59 7.42 7.37
N THR A 293 18.84 6.31 7.38
CA THR A 293 17.44 6.26 7.84
C THR A 293 17.41 5.97 9.33
N ASP A 294 16.82 6.85 10.13
CA ASP A 294 16.51 6.55 11.52
C ASP A 294 15.28 5.65 11.61
N TRP A 295 15.53 4.34 11.71
CA TRP A 295 14.46 3.35 11.76
C TRP A 295 13.52 3.52 12.97
N LEU A 296 13.91 4.21 14.04
CA LEU A 296 13.04 4.40 15.22
C LEU A 296 11.94 5.42 14.98
N THR A 297 12.18 6.41 14.12
CA THR A 297 11.19 7.44 13.74
C THR A 297 10.49 7.12 12.43
N ASP A 298 10.93 6.07 11.74
CA ASP A 298 10.42 5.62 10.46
C ASP A 298 9.24 4.64 10.62
N ASN A 299 8.25 4.73 9.73
CA ASN A 299 7.04 3.87 9.76
C ASN A 299 7.22 2.49 9.08
N MET A 300 8.36 2.21 8.43
CA MET A 300 8.60 0.95 7.70
C MET A 300 8.66 -0.28 8.61
N PRO A 301 9.39 -0.24 9.75
CA PRO A 301 9.37 -1.34 10.71
C PRO A 301 7.94 -1.68 11.16
N HIS A 302 7.11 -0.66 11.37
CA HIS A 302 5.72 -0.80 11.74
C HIS A 302 4.86 -1.42 10.62
N ILE A 303 5.00 -0.98 9.37
CA ILE A 303 4.24 -1.59 8.25
C ILE A 303 4.68 -3.03 7.99
N GLN A 304 5.98 -3.33 8.07
CA GLN A 304 6.46 -4.70 7.91
C GLN A 304 5.91 -5.61 9.02
N LEU A 305 5.83 -5.10 10.24
CA LEU A 305 5.23 -5.81 11.36
C LEU A 305 3.75 -6.15 11.08
N ARG A 306 2.97 -5.16 10.62
CA ARG A 306 1.57 -5.36 10.21
C ARG A 306 1.43 -6.41 9.12
N SER A 307 2.30 -6.41 8.11
CA SER A 307 2.34 -7.43 7.05
C SER A 307 2.51 -8.84 7.61
N HIS A 308 3.38 -9.02 8.60
CA HIS A 308 3.58 -10.31 9.26
C HIS A 308 2.34 -10.77 10.04
N CYS A 309 1.71 -9.86 10.80
CA CYS A 309 0.47 -10.15 11.52
C CYS A 309 -0.67 -10.48 10.54
N LEU A 310 -0.83 -9.72 9.46
CA LEU A 310 -1.81 -9.97 8.41
C LEU A 310 -1.60 -11.35 7.79
N ARG A 311 -0.37 -11.70 7.39
CA ARG A 311 -0.06 -13.02 6.83
C ARG A 311 -0.50 -14.15 7.76
N ALA A 312 -0.16 -14.07 9.04
CA ALA A 312 -0.54 -15.07 10.04
C ALA A 312 -2.06 -15.17 10.18
N HIS A 313 -2.76 -14.04 10.11
CA HIS A 313 -4.21 -14.01 10.15
C HIS A 313 -4.86 -14.61 8.89
N LEU A 314 -4.34 -14.33 7.69
CA LEU A 314 -4.84 -14.93 6.44
C LEU A 314 -4.68 -16.46 6.44
N ILE A 315 -3.56 -16.97 6.98
CA ILE A 315 -3.35 -18.41 7.18
C ILE A 315 -4.39 -18.98 8.16
N PHE A 316 -4.65 -18.28 9.26
CA PHE A 316 -5.68 -18.65 10.22
C PHE A 316 -7.08 -18.70 9.59
N LEU A 317 -7.44 -17.72 8.75
CA LEU A 317 -8.72 -17.71 8.03
C LEU A 317 -8.86 -18.90 7.10
N TYR A 318 -7.83 -19.17 6.30
CA TYR A 318 -7.82 -20.33 5.40
C TYR A 318 -7.95 -21.65 6.18
N GLN A 319 -7.18 -21.81 7.26
CA GLN A 319 -7.25 -23.01 8.11
C GLN A 319 -8.64 -23.19 8.73
N THR A 320 -9.27 -22.10 9.17
CA THR A 320 -10.61 -22.12 9.76
C THR A 320 -11.65 -22.54 8.73
N GLU A 321 -11.60 -21.99 7.52
CA GLU A 321 -12.49 -22.35 6.42
C GLU A 321 -12.37 -23.84 6.04
N LEU A 322 -11.14 -24.37 5.95
CA LEU A 322 -10.91 -25.79 5.68
C LEU A 322 -11.48 -26.71 6.78
N ARG A 323 -11.35 -26.33 8.05
CA ARG A 323 -11.82 -27.15 9.18
C ARG A 323 -13.33 -27.07 9.35
N VAL A 324 -13.88 -25.85 9.36
CA VAL A 324 -15.29 -25.62 9.70
C VAL A 324 -16.21 -25.97 8.54
N LYS A 325 -15.88 -25.55 7.32
CA LYS A 325 -16.77 -25.74 6.17
C LYS A 325 -16.48 -27.01 5.39
N GLN A 326 -15.21 -27.37 5.23
CA GLN A 326 -14.83 -28.54 4.43
C GLN A 326 -14.62 -29.82 5.27
N GLN A 327 -14.60 -29.71 6.61
CA GLN A 327 -14.47 -30.84 7.56
C GLN A 327 -13.30 -31.77 7.23
N LEU A 328 -12.19 -31.19 6.75
CA LEU A 328 -11.00 -31.97 6.39
C LEU A 328 -10.26 -32.44 7.65
N ASP A 329 -9.60 -33.60 7.55
CA ASP A 329 -8.71 -34.08 8.61
C ASP A 329 -7.46 -33.18 8.78
N ASP A 330 -6.83 -33.27 9.95
CA ASP A 330 -5.71 -32.39 10.32
C ASP A 330 -4.48 -32.52 9.39
N ASN A 331 -4.24 -33.69 8.79
CA ASN A 331 -3.09 -33.87 7.89
C ASN A 331 -3.35 -33.16 6.56
N LEU A 332 -4.55 -33.33 6.00
CA LEU A 332 -4.94 -32.67 4.75
C LEU A 332 -5.02 -31.15 4.92
N VAL A 333 -5.50 -30.66 6.08
CA VAL A 333 -5.46 -29.24 6.43
C VAL A 333 -4.03 -28.73 6.44
N ALA A 334 -3.10 -29.45 7.10
CA ALA A 334 -1.70 -29.04 7.17
C ALA A 334 -1.04 -28.95 5.79
N ASP A 335 -1.32 -29.89 4.89
CA ASP A 335 -0.78 -29.89 3.53
C ASP A 335 -1.37 -28.75 2.67
N LYS A 336 -2.68 -28.50 2.76
CA LYS A 336 -3.32 -27.38 2.06
C LYS A 336 -2.83 -26.03 2.57
N VAL A 337 -2.72 -25.84 3.89
CA VAL A 337 -2.18 -24.62 4.49
C VAL A 337 -0.75 -24.40 4.04
N ARG A 338 0.07 -25.46 4.04
CA ARG A 338 1.45 -25.38 3.54
C ARG A 338 1.50 -24.98 2.06
N ALA A 339 0.58 -25.47 1.22
CA ALA A 339 0.51 -25.08 -0.18
C ALA A 339 0.14 -23.59 -0.35
N PHE A 340 -0.86 -23.13 0.42
CA PHE A 340 -1.27 -21.73 0.43
C PHE A 340 -0.16 -20.79 0.90
N GLU A 341 0.60 -21.17 1.93
CA GLU A 341 1.76 -20.40 2.37
C GLU A 341 2.81 -20.21 1.27
N ILE A 342 3.01 -21.20 0.38
CA ILE A 342 3.93 -21.06 -0.76
C ILE A 342 3.43 -19.97 -1.70
N GLN A 343 2.14 -20.01 -2.04
CA GLN A 343 1.53 -19.05 -2.97
C GLN A 343 1.67 -17.63 -2.44
N LEU A 344 1.46 -17.40 -1.13
CA LEU A 344 1.72 -16.10 -0.52
C LEU A 344 3.20 -15.68 -0.68
N MET A 345 4.16 -16.58 -0.49
CA MET A 345 5.57 -16.25 -0.68
C MET A 345 5.94 -16.01 -2.15
N GLU A 346 5.30 -16.70 -3.08
CA GLU A 346 5.45 -16.44 -4.52
C GLU A 346 4.91 -15.07 -4.90
N ASP A 347 3.73 -14.70 -4.38
CA ASP A 347 3.15 -13.38 -4.56
C ASP A 347 4.04 -12.28 -3.95
N GLN A 348 4.57 -12.50 -2.74
CA GLN A 348 5.51 -11.57 -2.13
C GLN A 348 6.76 -11.42 -3.00
N LYS A 349 7.42 -12.52 -3.40
CA LYS A 349 8.62 -12.46 -4.23
C LYS A 349 8.35 -11.71 -5.52
N ARG A 350 7.25 -12.04 -6.20
CA ARG A 350 6.82 -11.38 -7.43
C ARG A 350 6.67 -9.86 -7.22
N HIS A 351 6.02 -9.46 -6.14
CA HIS A 351 5.83 -8.05 -5.81
C HIS A 351 7.15 -7.34 -5.54
N TYR A 352 8.08 -7.97 -4.82
CA TYR A 352 9.43 -7.44 -4.62
C TYR A 352 10.16 -7.24 -5.95
N ASP A 353 10.18 -8.27 -6.79
CA ASP A 353 10.88 -8.26 -8.08
C ASP A 353 10.38 -7.14 -9.01
N VAL A 354 9.08 -6.84 -9.01
CA VAL A 354 8.49 -5.87 -9.95
C VAL A 354 8.18 -4.50 -9.36
N ILE A 355 7.70 -4.40 -8.12
CA ILE A 355 7.10 -3.16 -7.58
C ILE A 355 7.88 -2.63 -6.38
N TYR A 356 8.02 -3.42 -5.32
CA TYR A 356 8.57 -2.91 -4.06
C TYR A 356 10.05 -2.55 -4.19
N ASP A 357 10.89 -3.40 -4.79
CA ASP A 357 12.29 -3.06 -5.03
C ASP A 357 12.43 -1.92 -6.05
N SER A 358 11.52 -1.81 -7.01
CA SER A 358 11.47 -0.67 -7.93
C SER A 358 11.24 0.64 -7.18
N ALA A 359 10.35 0.65 -6.18
CA ALA A 359 10.12 1.83 -5.34
C ALA A 359 11.38 2.19 -4.54
N ILE A 360 12.04 1.19 -3.93
CA ILE A 360 13.28 1.39 -3.17
C ILE A 360 14.38 1.93 -4.08
N ARG A 361 14.63 1.27 -5.21
CA ARG A 361 15.68 1.66 -6.18
C ARG A 361 15.43 3.06 -6.72
N LEU A 362 14.19 3.42 -7.05
CA LEU A 362 13.85 4.76 -7.50
C LEU A 362 14.24 5.80 -6.45
N CYS A 363 13.71 5.66 -5.23
CA CYS A 363 14.00 6.58 -4.13
C CYS A 363 15.50 6.64 -3.82
N TYR A 364 16.18 5.51 -3.76
CA TYR A 364 17.62 5.47 -3.51
C TYR A 364 18.41 6.18 -4.62
N SER A 365 18.09 5.91 -5.89
CA SER A 365 18.79 6.50 -7.05
C SER A 365 18.61 8.02 -7.14
N LEU A 366 17.45 8.53 -6.73
CA LEU A 366 17.14 9.96 -6.73
C LEU A 366 17.79 10.71 -5.56
N ARG A 367 18.04 10.01 -4.45
CA ARG A 367 18.75 10.59 -3.29
C ARG A 367 20.26 10.60 -3.46
N LEU A 368 20.82 9.53 -4.01
CA LEU A 368 22.26 9.36 -4.06
C LEU A 368 22.92 10.57 -4.75
N ASN A 369 23.77 11.28 -4.01
CA ASN A 369 24.48 12.49 -4.43
C ASN A 369 23.57 13.70 -4.74
N ASP A 370 22.42 13.85 -4.07
CA ASP A 370 21.49 14.98 -4.29
C ASP A 370 21.10 15.19 -5.77
N LYS A 371 21.01 14.08 -6.51
CA LYS A 371 20.71 14.10 -7.96
C LYS A 371 19.37 14.72 -8.27
N LEU A 372 18.33 14.46 -7.46
CA LEU A 372 16.99 14.94 -7.79
C LEU A 372 16.89 16.48 -7.83
N PRO A 373 17.42 17.24 -6.85
CA PRO A 373 17.54 18.69 -6.97
C PRO A 373 18.25 19.17 -8.23
N GLU A 374 19.33 18.51 -8.66
CA GLU A 374 20.05 18.84 -9.89
C GLU A 374 19.19 18.61 -11.13
N LEU A 375 18.63 17.40 -11.27
CA LEU A 375 17.73 17.03 -12.36
C LEU A 375 16.48 17.92 -12.43
N GLY A 376 15.97 18.34 -11.27
CA GLY A 376 14.88 19.30 -11.15
C GLY A 376 15.24 20.67 -11.71
N ARG A 377 16.43 21.20 -11.39
CA ARG A 377 16.93 22.47 -11.95
C ARG A 377 17.12 22.40 -13.46
N GLU A 378 17.68 21.30 -13.97
CA GLU A 378 17.87 21.09 -15.42
C GLU A 378 16.53 21.04 -16.17
N THR A 379 15.56 20.32 -15.61
CA THR A 379 14.22 20.21 -16.21
C THR A 379 13.51 21.57 -16.20
N MET A 380 13.66 22.35 -15.12
CA MET A 380 13.13 23.71 -15.04
C MET A 380 13.77 24.65 -16.08
N ALA A 381 15.09 24.59 -16.26
CA ALA A 381 15.79 25.38 -17.26
C ALA A 381 15.31 25.05 -18.69
N THR A 382 15.06 23.76 -18.96
CA THR A 382 14.53 23.30 -20.25
C THR A 382 13.12 23.84 -20.51
N LEU A 383 12.25 23.83 -19.49
CA LEU A 383 10.90 24.41 -19.59
C LEU A 383 10.96 25.92 -19.88
N GLN A 384 11.86 26.64 -19.19
CA GLN A 384 12.05 28.09 -19.38
C GLN A 384 12.51 28.43 -20.79
N ALA A 385 13.49 27.69 -21.32
CA ALA A 385 13.96 27.88 -22.69
C ALA A 385 12.83 27.69 -23.72
N GLY A 386 12.03 26.62 -23.58
CA GLY A 386 10.89 26.37 -24.48
C GLY A 386 9.79 27.46 -24.42
N LEU A 387 9.60 28.09 -23.27
CA LEU A 387 8.66 29.22 -23.10
C LEU A 387 9.19 30.54 -23.70
N GLN A 388 10.51 30.74 -23.74
CA GLN A 388 11.14 31.90 -24.38
C GLN A 388 11.17 31.76 -25.91
N ASP A 389 11.35 30.54 -26.42
CA ASP A 389 11.34 30.28 -27.87
C ASP A 389 9.93 30.43 -28.48
N SER A 390 8.88 30.23 -27.68
CA SER A 390 7.48 30.29 -28.12
C SER A 390 6.83 31.67 -27.94
N GLN A 391 7.44 32.60 -27.20
CA GLN A 391 6.89 33.94 -26.93
C GLN A 391 7.99 35.01 -26.95
N SER A 392 7.77 36.13 -27.63
CA SER A 392 8.76 37.21 -27.78
C SER A 392 9.20 37.81 -26.43
N ALA A 393 10.48 37.65 -26.09
CA ALA A 393 11.30 38.41 -25.15
C ALA A 393 10.57 39.07 -23.95
N SER A 394 10.03 38.27 -23.03
CA SER A 394 9.95 38.52 -21.56
C SER A 394 8.99 37.56 -20.84
N THR A 395 8.96 36.28 -21.23
CA THR A 395 8.06 35.32 -20.58
C THR A 395 8.43 35.18 -19.10
N GLN A 396 7.53 35.60 -18.21
CA GLN A 396 7.67 35.42 -16.77
C GLN A 396 7.78 33.93 -16.44
N LEU A 397 8.54 33.60 -15.39
CA LEU A 397 8.61 32.24 -14.89
C LEU A 397 7.21 31.76 -14.49
N PRO A 398 6.85 30.49 -14.77
CA PRO A 398 5.59 29.94 -14.30
C PRO A 398 5.48 30.07 -12.78
N THR A 399 4.34 30.55 -12.32
CA THR A 399 3.96 30.55 -10.90
C THR A 399 3.87 29.11 -10.36
N ASP A 400 3.96 28.94 -9.05
CA ASP A 400 3.81 27.63 -8.40
C ASP A 400 2.48 26.93 -8.77
N ASP A 401 1.40 27.69 -8.93
CA ASP A 401 0.10 27.16 -9.36
C ASP A 401 0.10 26.72 -10.83
N GLU A 402 0.82 27.42 -11.69
CA GLU A 402 1.01 27.00 -13.10
C GLU A 402 1.89 25.76 -13.19
N LEU A 403 2.99 25.70 -12.43
CA LEU A 403 3.85 24.51 -12.35
C LEU A 403 3.06 23.31 -11.84
N ARG A 404 2.28 23.47 -10.76
CA ARG A 404 1.38 22.44 -10.26
C ARG A 404 0.46 21.92 -11.35
N LYS A 405 -0.19 22.80 -12.12
CA LYS A 405 -1.07 22.40 -13.23
C LYS A 405 -0.31 21.63 -14.31
N ILE A 406 0.84 22.13 -14.76
CA ILE A 406 1.69 21.48 -15.77
C ILE A 406 2.06 20.07 -15.31
N ILE A 407 2.56 19.92 -14.08
CA ILE A 407 2.95 18.63 -13.51
C ILE A 407 1.77 17.66 -13.50
N LEU A 408 0.61 18.11 -13.03
CA LEU A 408 -0.60 17.29 -12.94
C LEU A 408 -1.17 16.89 -14.33
N ILE A 409 -0.96 17.72 -15.36
CA ILE A 409 -1.27 17.37 -16.75
C ILE A 409 -0.29 16.31 -17.25
N LEU A 410 1.01 16.48 -17.01
CA LEU A 410 2.04 15.53 -17.42
C LEU A 410 1.83 14.13 -16.82
N THR A 411 1.35 14.06 -15.56
CA THR A 411 0.99 12.79 -14.91
C THR A 411 -0.37 12.23 -15.34
N GLY A 412 -1.14 12.97 -16.16
CA GLY A 412 -2.49 12.60 -16.58
C GLY A 412 -3.52 12.62 -15.46
N TRP A 413 -3.24 13.35 -14.38
CA TRP A 413 -4.20 13.59 -13.30
C TRP A 413 -5.20 14.68 -13.69
N LEU A 414 -4.72 15.78 -14.29
CA LEU A 414 -5.54 16.74 -15.04
C LEU A 414 -5.63 16.33 -16.52
N PRO A 415 -6.75 16.65 -17.21
CA PRO A 415 -6.92 16.42 -18.64
C PRO A 415 -6.01 17.29 -19.52
#